data_AF-A0A929CSH1-F1
#
_entry.id   AF-A0A929CSH1-F1
#
_cell.length_a   1.000
_cell.length_b   1.000
_cell.length_c   1.000
_cell.angle_alpha   90.00
_cell.angle_beta   90.00
_cell.angle_gamma   90.00
#
_symmetry.space_group_name_H-M   'P 1'
#
loop_
_entity.id
_entity.type
_entity.pdbx_description
1 polymer ?
#
loop_
_entity_poly.entity_id
_entity_poly.type
_entity_poly.pdbx_seq_one_letter_code
_entity_poly.pdbx_strand_id
1 'polypeptide(L)'
;MKRKLFSLLIIFISALFWNFLFGQTEGNDAVYHKFVKEYILHEDGRYDLHVHKEVKILTHYAFHRRHGETFIIYNPDYQKVKVNESYTIMADGKRVETPQNAFNKVLPRFAAHAPAFNNLRELVITHTGLETGAVINLDYT
;
A
#
# COMPACT_ATOMS: atom_id res chain seq x y z
N MET A 1 23.97 17.95 55.12
CA MET A 1 23.89 16.61 54.49
C MET A 1 22.61 16.38 53.68
N LYS A 2 21.42 16.61 54.24
CA LYS A 2 20.12 16.33 53.58
C LYS A 2 19.91 17.01 52.21
N ARG A 3 20.38 18.25 52.06
CA ARG A 3 20.27 19.02 50.80
C ARG A 3 21.12 18.45 49.65
N LYS A 4 22.35 17.98 49.95
CA LYS A 4 23.23 17.32 48.98
C LYS A 4 22.70 15.93 48.58
N LEU A 5 22.10 15.21 49.53
CA LEU A 5 21.47 13.91 49.28
C LEU A 5 20.23 14.04 48.39
N PHE A 6 19.43 15.09 48.60
CA PHE A 6 18.26 15.40 47.77
C PHE A 6 18.65 15.81 46.34
N SER A 7 19.71 16.62 46.19
CA SER A 7 20.25 16.95 44.87
C SER A 7 20.80 15.73 44.13
N LEU A 8 21.46 14.79 44.83
CA LEU A 8 21.94 13.54 44.21
C LEU A 8 20.78 12.65 43.74
N LEU A 9 19.70 12.59 44.51
CA LEU A 9 18.50 11.81 44.18
C LEU A 9 17.81 12.35 42.92
N ILE A 10 17.72 13.67 42.77
CA ILE A 10 17.15 14.31 41.56
C ILE A 10 17.99 14.01 40.33
N ILE A 11 19.33 14.07 40.44
CA ILE A 11 20.23 13.74 39.34
C ILE A 11 20.08 12.27 38.93
N PHE A 12 19.98 11.36 39.91
CA PHE A 12 19.78 9.93 39.66
C PHE A 12 18.43 9.62 38.99
N ILE A 13 17.35 10.29 39.43
CA ILE A 13 16.03 10.19 38.81
C ILE A 13 16.08 10.75 37.37
N SER A 14 16.73 11.89 37.14
CA SER A 14 16.86 12.46 35.80
C SER A 14 17.64 11.58 34.82
N ALA A 15 18.66 10.87 35.31
CA ALA A 15 19.43 9.89 34.51
C ALA A 15 18.61 8.64 34.16
N LEU A 16 17.66 8.24 35.02
CA LEU A 16 16.73 7.13 34.75
C LEU A 16 15.70 7.48 33.67
N PHE A 17 15.34 8.75 33.50
CA PHE A 17 14.40 9.23 32.49
C PHE A 17 15.01 9.49 31.10
N TRP A 18 16.34 9.44 30.93
CA TRP A 18 16.96 9.62 29.61
C TRP A 18 16.57 8.54 28.59
N ASN A 19 16.30 7.32 29.05
CA ASN A 19 15.90 6.22 28.16
C ASN A 19 14.43 6.30 27.69
N PHE A 20 13.61 7.19 28.28
CA PHE A 20 12.22 7.40 27.86
C PHE A 20 12.05 8.49 26.78
N LEU A 21 13.16 9.09 26.36
CA LEU A 21 13.21 10.11 25.30
C LEU A 21 13.62 9.52 23.94
N PHE A 22 13.38 8.24 23.69
CA PHE A 22 13.25 7.78 22.31
C PHE A 22 11.96 8.39 21.76
N GLY A 23 12.07 9.55 21.13
CA GLY A 23 10.99 10.10 20.31
C GLY A 23 10.51 8.99 19.36
N GLN A 24 9.20 8.90 19.17
CA GLN A 24 8.68 8.05 18.10
C GLN A 24 9.28 8.58 16.79
N THR A 25 10.30 7.90 16.27
CA THR A 25 10.66 8.09 14.87
C THR A 25 9.39 7.77 14.10
N GLU A 26 8.86 8.75 13.34
CA GLU A 26 7.76 8.50 12.40
C GLU A 26 8.20 7.36 11.48
N GLY A 27 7.79 6.15 11.82
CA GLY A 27 8.08 4.97 11.04
C GLY A 27 7.22 5.04 9.79
N ASN A 28 7.84 4.88 8.62
CA ASN A 28 7.07 4.72 7.39
C ASN A 28 6.15 3.51 7.56
N ASP A 29 4.87 3.67 7.22
CA ASP A 29 3.91 2.57 7.18
C ASP A 29 4.20 1.58 6.04
N ALA A 30 4.71 2.11 4.92
CA ALA A 30 5.11 1.35 3.75
C ALA A 30 6.18 2.10 2.95
N VAL A 31 6.91 1.39 2.09
CA VAL A 31 7.92 1.95 1.19
C VAL A 31 7.69 1.42 -0.21
N TYR A 32 7.65 2.31 -1.20
CA TYR A 32 7.71 1.92 -2.60
C TYR A 32 9.18 1.64 -2.95
N HIS A 33 9.52 0.39 -3.23
CA HIS A 33 10.80 0.05 -3.84
C HIS A 33 10.81 0.44 -5.32
N LYS A 34 9.65 0.36 -5.96
CA LYS A 34 9.44 0.73 -7.36
C LYS A 34 8.03 1.28 -7.56
N PHE A 35 7.94 2.32 -8.37
CA PHE A 35 6.67 2.81 -8.90
C PHE A 35 6.92 3.38 -10.29
N VAL A 36 6.45 2.66 -11.31
CA VAL A 36 6.55 3.03 -12.71
C VAL A 36 5.16 3.28 -13.25
N LYS A 37 5.03 4.35 -14.03
CA LYS A 37 3.80 4.71 -14.72
C LYS A 37 4.17 5.25 -16.10
N GLU A 38 3.85 4.48 -17.12
CA GLU A 38 4.25 4.75 -18.50
C GLU A 38 3.01 4.90 -19.38
N TYR A 39 3.08 5.86 -20.30
CA TYR A 39 2.02 6.14 -21.26
C TYR A 39 2.58 5.98 -22.66
N ILE A 40 1.90 5.18 -23.49
CA ILE A 40 2.23 5.02 -24.90
C ILE A 40 1.06 5.56 -25.69
N LEU A 41 1.27 6.64 -26.44
CA LEU A 41 0.27 7.17 -27.37
C LEU A 41 0.54 6.59 -28.77
N HIS A 42 -0.47 5.95 -29.35
CA HIS A 42 -0.42 5.37 -30.68
C HIS A 42 -0.84 6.40 -31.74
N GLU A 43 -0.44 6.20 -32.99
CA GLU A 43 -0.77 7.10 -34.10
C GLU A 43 -2.29 7.22 -34.35
N ASP A 44 -3.05 6.18 -34.01
CA ASP A 44 -4.52 6.15 -34.14
C ASP A 44 -5.26 6.83 -32.97
N GLY A 45 -4.53 7.45 -32.04
CA GLY A 45 -5.06 8.17 -30.89
C GLY A 45 -5.42 7.30 -29.70
N ARG A 46 -5.25 5.97 -29.77
CA ARG A 46 -5.34 5.10 -28.59
C ARG A 46 -4.13 5.31 -27.68
N TYR A 47 -4.28 5.00 -26.40
CA TYR A 47 -3.13 4.97 -25.49
C TYR A 47 -3.14 3.70 -24.64
N ASP A 48 -1.94 3.24 -24.27
CA ASP A 48 -1.73 2.25 -23.23
C ASP A 48 -1.16 2.94 -21.98
N LEU A 49 -1.66 2.54 -20.80
CA LEU A 49 -1.14 2.97 -19.51
C LEU A 49 -0.55 1.75 -18.81
N HIS A 50 0.78 1.64 -18.77
CA HIS A 50 1.45 0.59 -18.00
C HIS A 50 1.77 1.10 -16.59
N VAL A 51 1.47 0.28 -15.58
CA VAL A 51 1.76 0.59 -14.18
C VAL A 51 2.40 -0.62 -13.52
N HIS A 52 3.56 -0.40 -12.90
CA HIS A 52 4.27 -1.41 -12.12
C HIS A 52 4.61 -0.83 -10.75
N LYS A 53 4.25 -1.54 -9.68
CA LYS A 53 4.61 -1.14 -8.32
C LYS A 53 5.12 -2.30 -7.48
N GLU A 54 6.09 -1.98 -6.63
CA GLU A 54 6.64 -2.84 -5.59
C GLU A 54 6.53 -2.10 -4.25
N VAL A 55 5.68 -2.59 -3.34
CA VAL A 55 5.36 -1.89 -2.08
C VAL A 55 5.67 -2.78 -0.89
N LYS A 56 6.69 -2.41 -0.11
CA LYS A 56 7.01 -3.05 1.16
C LYS A 56 6.10 -2.54 2.26
N ILE A 57 5.44 -3.46 2.95
CA ILE A 57 4.56 -3.22 4.09
C ILE A 57 5.40 -3.24 5.37
N LEU A 58 5.36 -2.18 6.16
CA LEU A 58 6.13 -2.05 7.40
C LEU A 58 5.25 -2.07 8.66
N THR A 59 3.95 -1.80 8.53
CA THR A 59 3.02 -1.80 9.66
C THR A 59 1.71 -2.50 9.32
N HIS A 60 1.00 -2.94 10.36
CA HIS A 60 -0.36 -3.48 10.22
C HIS A 60 -1.35 -2.46 9.67
N TYR A 61 -1.14 -1.17 9.96
CA TYR A 61 -1.97 -0.10 9.44
C TYR A 61 -1.90 -0.02 7.92
N ALA A 62 -0.69 -0.14 7.36
CA ALA A 62 -0.45 -0.04 5.93
C ALA A 62 -1.29 -1.04 5.13
N PHE A 63 -1.30 -2.31 5.51
CA PHE A 63 -2.05 -3.31 4.75
C PHE A 63 -3.54 -3.34 5.10
N HIS A 64 -3.95 -3.08 6.35
CA HIS A 64 -5.39 -3.05 6.70
C HIS A 64 -6.15 -1.85 6.13
N ARG A 65 -5.47 -0.71 5.87
CA ARG A 65 -6.15 0.56 5.56
C ARG A 65 -5.80 1.17 4.21
N ARG A 66 -4.63 0.89 3.64
CA ARG A 66 -4.13 1.64 2.48
C ARG A 66 -3.66 0.78 1.32
N HIS A 67 -2.93 -0.29 1.60
CA HIS A 67 -2.21 -1.08 0.59
C HIS A 67 -2.70 -2.51 0.47
N GLY A 68 -3.69 -2.94 1.26
CA GLY A 68 -4.28 -4.29 1.14
C GLY A 68 -4.99 -4.53 -0.18
N GLU A 69 -5.44 -3.45 -0.82
CA GLU A 69 -6.17 -3.50 -2.08
C GLU A 69 -5.59 -2.50 -3.09
N THR A 70 -5.68 -2.84 -4.38
CA THR A 70 -5.51 -1.87 -5.47
C THR A 70 -6.84 -1.69 -6.19
N PHE A 71 -7.17 -0.44 -6.52
CA PHE A 71 -8.37 -0.07 -7.24
C PHE A 71 -7.99 0.49 -8.61
N ILE A 72 -8.53 -0.10 -9.68
CA ILE A 72 -8.31 0.32 -11.07
C ILE A 72 -9.65 0.64 -11.70
N ILE A 73 -9.90 1.93 -11.94
CA ILE A 73 -11.15 2.41 -12.51
C ILE A 73 -11.00 2.56 -14.01
N TYR A 74 -11.96 2.03 -14.77
CA TYR A 74 -11.95 2.06 -16.23
C TYR A 74 -13.37 2.05 -16.81
N ASN A 75 -13.50 2.52 -18.04
CA ASN A 75 -14.72 2.41 -18.82
C ASN A 75 -14.61 1.20 -19.78
N PRO A 76 -15.34 0.10 -19.54
CA PRO A 76 -15.24 -1.13 -20.34
C PRO A 76 -15.65 -0.95 -21.81
N ASP A 77 -16.37 0.11 -22.15
CA ASP A 77 -16.78 0.39 -23.54
C ASP A 77 -15.58 0.84 -24.40
N TYR A 78 -14.55 1.41 -23.78
CA TYR A 78 -13.37 1.98 -24.46
C TYR A 78 -12.04 1.44 -23.96
N GLN A 79 -12.00 0.85 -22.76
CA GLN A 79 -10.78 0.46 -22.06
C GLN A 79 -10.84 -1.00 -21.63
N LYS A 80 -9.67 -1.65 -21.62
CA LYS A 80 -9.49 -3.00 -21.09
C LYS A 80 -8.34 -2.96 -20.09
N VAL A 81 -8.53 -3.62 -18.95
CA VAL A 81 -7.47 -3.80 -17.96
C VAL A 81 -6.93 -5.21 -18.07
N LYS A 82 -5.62 -5.34 -18.22
CA LYS A 82 -4.88 -6.59 -18.21
C LYS A 82 -3.88 -6.57 -17.06
N VAL A 83 -4.11 -7.42 -16.06
CA VAL A 83 -3.11 -7.68 -15.02
C VAL A 83 -2.04 -8.60 -15.62
N ASN A 84 -0.80 -8.12 -15.68
CA ASN A 84 0.34 -8.88 -16.18
C ASN A 84 0.93 -9.76 -15.08
N GLU A 85 1.11 -9.20 -13.88
CA GLU A 85 1.58 -9.91 -12.68
C GLU A 85 0.91 -9.36 -11.42
N SER A 86 0.58 -10.23 -10.45
CA SER A 86 0.08 -9.82 -9.14
C SER A 86 0.43 -10.87 -8.08
N TYR A 87 1.40 -10.57 -7.23
CA TYR A 87 1.85 -11.50 -6.18
C TYR A 87 2.44 -10.74 -4.99
N THR A 88 2.58 -11.43 -3.87
CA THR A 88 3.25 -10.92 -2.68
C THR A 88 4.49 -11.78 -2.39
N ILE A 89 5.61 -11.16 -2.08
CA ILE A 89 6.74 -11.82 -1.43
C ILE A 89 6.59 -11.62 0.07
N MET A 90 6.38 -12.70 0.81
CA MET A 90 6.26 -12.71 2.26
C MET A 90 7.60 -12.37 2.94
N ALA A 91 7.60 -12.11 4.25
CA ALA A 91 8.80 -11.71 4.98
C ALA A 91 9.88 -12.81 5.00
N ASP A 92 9.46 -14.07 4.91
CA ASP A 92 10.33 -15.25 4.78
C ASP A 92 10.84 -15.50 3.34
N GLY A 93 10.44 -14.66 2.38
CA GLY A 93 10.77 -14.79 0.96
C GLY A 93 9.83 -15.66 0.15
N LYS A 94 8.78 -16.26 0.75
CA LYS A 94 7.80 -17.06 0.02
C LYS A 94 6.98 -16.19 -0.93
N ARG A 95 6.90 -16.60 -2.19
CA ARG A 95 6.01 -15.98 -3.19
C ARG A 95 4.59 -16.55 -3.08
N VAL A 96 3.61 -15.66 -2.95
CA VAL A 96 2.18 -15.99 -2.91
C VAL A 96 1.50 -15.29 -4.08
N GLU A 97 1.01 -16.07 -5.04
CA GLU A 97 0.22 -15.56 -6.17
C GLU A 97 -1.13 -15.03 -5.70
N THR A 98 -1.58 -13.93 -6.31
CA THR A 98 -2.93 -13.42 -6.06
C THR A 98 -3.95 -14.39 -6.66
N PRO A 99 -4.84 -15.00 -5.86
CA PRO A 99 -5.78 -15.99 -6.36
C PRO A 99 -6.87 -15.35 -7.23
N GLN A 100 -7.45 -16.13 -8.13
CA GLN A 100 -8.44 -15.61 -9.10
C GLN A 100 -9.66 -14.95 -8.45
N ASN A 101 -10.08 -15.41 -7.27
CA ASN A 101 -11.21 -14.85 -6.53
C ASN A 101 -10.89 -13.56 -5.76
N ALA A 102 -9.64 -13.08 -5.81
CA ALA A 102 -9.24 -11.79 -5.25
C ALA A 102 -9.34 -10.62 -6.25
N PHE A 103 -9.78 -10.91 -7.49
CA PHE A 103 -10.01 -9.92 -8.55
C PHE A 103 -11.51 -9.65 -8.71
N ASN A 104 -11.99 -8.57 -8.13
CA ASN A 104 -13.42 -8.26 -8.08
C ASN A 104 -13.73 -7.04 -8.93
N LYS A 105 -14.74 -7.13 -9.80
CA LYS A 105 -15.21 -5.99 -10.59
C LYS A 105 -16.49 -5.43 -9.97
N VAL A 106 -16.45 -4.17 -9.58
CA VAL A 106 -17.57 -3.48 -8.92
C VAL A 106 -17.91 -2.16 -9.61
N LEU A 107 -19.01 -1.53 -9.22
CA LEU A 107 -19.33 -0.16 -9.62
C LEU A 107 -18.50 0.81 -8.78
N PRO A 108 -17.75 1.76 -9.38
CA PRO A 108 -17.03 2.77 -8.62
C PRO A 108 -17.97 3.56 -7.72
N ARG A 109 -17.55 3.83 -6.48
CA ARG A 109 -18.40 4.49 -5.47
C ARG A 109 -19.01 5.83 -5.95
N PHE A 110 -18.25 6.63 -6.70
CA PHE A 110 -18.73 7.92 -7.19
C PHE A 110 -19.80 7.81 -8.28
N ALA A 111 -19.94 6.66 -8.93
CA ALA A 111 -20.96 6.39 -9.94
C ALA A 111 -22.26 5.85 -9.33
N ALA A 112 -22.31 5.67 -8.00
CA ALA A 112 -23.52 5.30 -7.30
C ALA A 112 -24.64 6.31 -7.57
N HIS A 113 -25.86 5.82 -7.78
CA HIS A 113 -27.05 6.64 -8.08
C HIS A 113 -26.93 7.52 -9.33
N ALA A 114 -25.98 7.24 -10.23
CA ALA A 114 -25.80 7.97 -11.48
C ALA A 114 -25.97 7.01 -12.68
N PRO A 115 -27.22 6.79 -13.16
CA PRO A 115 -27.52 5.79 -14.19
C PRO A 115 -26.69 5.94 -15.47
N ALA A 116 -26.35 7.18 -15.86
CA ALA A 116 -25.54 7.49 -17.03
C ALA A 116 -24.10 6.93 -16.96
N PHE A 117 -23.61 6.55 -15.77
CA PHE A 117 -22.26 6.04 -15.55
C PHE A 117 -22.24 4.60 -15.00
N ASN A 118 -23.36 3.87 -15.12
CA ASN A 118 -23.48 2.50 -14.62
C ASN A 118 -22.60 1.48 -15.39
N ASN A 119 -22.02 1.88 -16.52
CA ASN A 119 -21.09 1.11 -17.33
C ASN A 119 -19.68 1.11 -16.74
N LEU A 120 -19.29 2.12 -15.95
CA LEU A 120 -17.96 2.18 -15.33
C LEU A 120 -17.69 0.97 -14.43
N ARG A 121 -16.43 0.54 -14.40
CA ARG A 121 -15.98 -0.56 -13.55
C ARG A 121 -14.77 -0.15 -12.73
N GLU A 122 -14.72 -0.64 -11.51
CA GLU A 122 -13.56 -0.62 -10.63
C GLU A 122 -13.11 -2.06 -10.42
N LEU A 123 -11.92 -2.41 -10.92
CA LEU A 123 -11.26 -3.66 -10.58
C LEU A 123 -10.56 -3.49 -9.23
N VAL A 124 -11.04 -4.23 -8.24
CA VAL A 124 -10.45 -4.35 -6.91
C VAL A 124 -9.57 -5.60 -6.89
N ILE A 125 -8.28 -5.40 -6.64
CA ILE A 125 -7.30 -6.48 -6.49
C ILE A 125 -6.94 -6.56 -5.02
N THR A 126 -7.37 -7.65 -4.36
CA THR A 126 -7.04 -7.91 -2.95
C THR A 126 -5.69 -8.63 -2.86
N HIS A 127 -4.68 -7.99 -2.28
CA HIS A 127 -3.36 -8.62 -2.13
C HIS A 127 -3.41 -9.64 -1.00
N THR A 128 -2.95 -10.86 -1.27
CA THR A 128 -2.94 -11.96 -0.28
C THR A 128 -1.53 -12.23 0.23
N GLY A 129 -1.39 -12.94 1.35
CA GLY A 129 -0.07 -13.18 1.96
C GLY A 129 0.56 -11.93 2.60
N LEU A 130 -0.25 -10.96 3.01
CA LEU A 130 0.25 -9.73 3.64
C LEU A 130 0.60 -9.96 5.11
N GLU A 131 1.78 -9.51 5.47
CA GLU A 131 2.29 -9.44 6.84
C GLU A 131 3.32 -8.30 6.93
N THR A 132 3.76 -7.99 8.14
CA THR A 132 4.82 -6.99 8.32
C THR A 132 6.11 -7.49 7.68
N GLY A 133 6.67 -6.71 6.76
CA GLY A 133 7.87 -7.06 6.00
C GLY A 133 7.60 -7.58 4.58
N ALA A 134 6.35 -7.93 4.26
CA ALA A 134 5.98 -8.40 2.93
C ALA A 134 6.10 -7.31 1.84
N VAL A 135 6.29 -7.72 0.58
CA VAL A 135 6.39 -6.84 -0.58
C VAL A 135 5.33 -7.22 -1.62
N ILE A 136 4.40 -6.29 -1.86
CA ILE A 136 3.38 -6.40 -2.89
C ILE A 136 4.01 -6.08 -4.25
N ASN A 137 3.81 -6.95 -5.24
CA ASN A 137 4.16 -6.73 -6.64
C ASN A 137 2.89 -6.71 -7.48
N LEU A 138 2.69 -5.63 -8.24
CA LEU A 138 1.58 -5.52 -9.17
C LEU A 138 2.04 -4.84 -10.46
N ASP A 139 1.78 -5.50 -11.59
CA ASP A 139 2.00 -5.00 -12.95
C ASP A 139 0.71 -5.13 -13.76
N TYR A 140 0.24 -4.03 -14.35
CA TYR A 140 -0.94 -4.04 -15.21
C TYR A 140 -0.84 -3.02 -16.35
N THR A 141 -1.70 -3.21 -17.35
CA THR A 141 -1.92 -2.31 -18.49
C THR A 141 -3.41 -2.06 -18.69
#